data_AF-A0A8C2JZX0-F1
#
_entry.id   AF-A0A8C2JZX0-F1
#
_cell.length_a   1.000
_cell.length_b   1.000
_cell.length_c   1.000
_cell.angle_alpha   90.00
_cell.angle_beta   90.00
_cell.angle_gamma   90.00
#
_symmetry.space_group_name_H-M   'P 1'
#
loop_
_entity.id
_entity.type
_entity.pdbx_description
1 polymer ?
#
loop_
_entity_poly.entity_id
_entity_poly.type
_entity_poly.pdbx_seq_one_letter_code
_entity_poly.pdbx_strand_id
1 'polypeptide(L)'
;MTRAALNILTVLILLLSRCCDANRKLLVFLIDGFRYDYIDDLQNLAGFREIVENGVKVDYMTPDFPSLSYPNYYSLMTGEFLPIMTTHDFLIYFCHVFHMQSSLAYFRVYFC
;
A
#
# COMPACT_ATOMS: atom_id res chain seq x y z
N MET A 1 -31.57 7.49 -40.90
CA MET A 1 -31.19 7.01 -39.55
C MET A 1 -30.73 5.57 -39.74
N THR A 2 -29.46 5.19 -39.64
CA THR A 2 -28.95 4.57 -38.39
C THR A 2 -27.42 4.40 -38.35
N ARG A 3 -26.66 4.54 -39.46
CA ARG A 3 -25.20 4.31 -39.47
C ARG A 3 -24.41 5.26 -38.57
N ALA A 4 -24.78 6.54 -38.55
CA ALA A 4 -24.19 7.52 -37.64
C ALA A 4 -24.50 7.19 -36.17
N ALA A 5 -25.73 6.78 -35.87
CA ALA A 5 -26.13 6.35 -34.52
C ALA A 5 -25.40 5.07 -34.09
N LEU A 6 -25.18 4.13 -35.02
CA LEU A 6 -24.43 2.90 -34.77
C LEU A 6 -22.94 3.20 -34.48
N ASN A 7 -22.34 4.14 -35.23
CA ASN A 7 -20.96 4.59 -34.99
C ASN A 7 -20.82 5.32 -33.64
N ILE A 8 -21.80 6.15 -33.27
CA ILE A 8 -21.80 6.83 -31.97
C ILE A 8 -21.92 5.82 -30.82
N LEU A 9 -22.80 4.83 -30.97
CA LEU A 9 -22.98 3.77 -29.98
C LEU A 9 -21.73 2.89 -29.84
N THR A 10 -21.06 2.55 -30.95
CA THR A 10 -19.81 1.78 -30.90
C THR A 10 -18.67 2.56 -30.25
N VAL A 11 -18.53 3.86 -30.54
CA VAL A 11 -17.54 4.72 -29.86
C VAL A 11 -17.83 4.82 -28.36
N LEU A 12 -19.10 4.97 -27.96
CA LEU A 12 -19.50 5.03 -26.56
C LEU A 12 -19.17 3.72 -25.80
N ILE A 13 -19.44 2.57 -26.42
CA ILE A 13 -19.11 1.26 -25.85
C ILE A 13 -17.59 1.08 -25.72
N LEU A 14 -16.81 1.51 -26.72
CA LEU A 14 -15.34 1.45 -26.68
C LEU A 14 -14.73 2.36 -25.60
N LEU A 15 -15.34 3.52 -25.34
CA LEU A 15 -14.91 4.44 -24.26
C LEU A 15 -15.20 3.86 -22.87
N LEU A 16 -16.30 3.12 -22.72
CA LEU A 16 -16.70 2.47 -21.47
C LEU A 16 -15.89 1.18 -21.18
N SER A 17 -15.37 0.51 -22.22
CA SER A 17 -14.65 -0.76 -22.10
C SER A 17 -13.21 -0.64 -21.58
N ARG A 18 -12.71 0.56 -21.29
CA ARG A 18 -11.34 0.79 -20.77
C ARG A 18 -11.14 0.45 -19.27
N CYS A 19 -12.08 -0.24 -18.63
CA CYS A 19 -12.10 -0.41 -17.17
C CYS A 19 -11.16 -1.50 -16.64
N CYS A 20 -10.74 -2.46 -17.46
CA CYS A 20 -10.08 -3.67 -16.99
C CYS A 20 -8.59 -3.71 -17.38
N ASP A 21 -7.81 -2.83 -16.75
CA ASP A 21 -6.36 -2.96 -16.71
C ASP A 21 -5.97 -3.99 -15.65
N ALA A 22 -5.96 -5.26 -16.04
CA ALA A 22 -5.74 -6.40 -15.14
C ALA A 22 -4.27 -6.54 -14.67
N ASN A 23 -3.38 -5.60 -14.99
CA ASN A 23 -1.96 -5.64 -14.65
C ASN A 23 -1.48 -4.38 -13.92
N ARG A 24 -2.31 -3.85 -13.02
CA ARG A 24 -1.87 -2.81 -12.08
C ARG A 24 -1.00 -3.45 -11.01
N LYS A 25 0.29 -3.17 -11.04
CA LYS A 25 1.22 -3.57 -9.99
C LYS A 25 1.00 -2.72 -8.75
N LEU A 26 0.89 -3.37 -7.59
CA LEU A 26 0.83 -2.69 -6.30
C LEU A 26 2.26 -2.49 -5.78
N LEU A 27 2.63 -1.24 -5.52
CA LEU A 27 3.86 -0.88 -4.83
C LEU A 27 3.49 -0.34 -3.45
N VAL A 28 4.07 -0.94 -2.41
CA VAL A 28 3.86 -0.56 -1.02
C VAL A 28 5.18 -0.02 -0.46
N PHE A 29 5.16 1.21 0.04
CA PHE A 29 6.27 1.82 0.78
C PHE A 29 5.99 1.72 2.28
N LEU A 30 6.90 1.12 3.04
CA LEU A 30 6.87 1.14 4.49
C LEU A 30 7.96 2.09 4.97
N ILE A 31 7.56 3.21 5.58
CA ILE A 31 8.48 4.23 6.10
C ILE A 31 8.39 4.18 7.62
N ASP A 32 9.46 3.71 8.26
CA ASP A 32 9.47 3.56 9.72
C ASP A 32 9.47 4.92 10.43
N GLY A 33 8.77 5.01 11.55
CA GLY A 33 8.68 6.23 12.36
C GLY A 33 8.04 7.43 11.65
N PHE A 34 7.36 7.23 10.52
CA PHE A 34 6.68 8.32 9.79
C PHE A 34 5.38 8.71 10.49
N ARG A 35 5.46 9.73 11.34
CA ARG A 35 4.31 10.24 12.10
C ARG A 35 3.42 11.11 11.22
N TYR A 36 2.12 11.14 11.52
CA TYR A 36 1.10 11.80 10.71
C TYR A 36 1.36 13.30 10.46
N ASP A 37 2.04 13.99 11.39
CA ASP A 37 2.36 15.42 11.34
C ASP A 37 3.51 15.76 10.38
N TYR A 38 4.33 14.78 10.00
CA TYR A 38 5.47 15.03 9.08
C TYR A 38 5.02 15.36 7.66
N ILE A 39 3.81 14.94 7.27
CA ILE A 39 3.33 15.17 5.90
C ILE A 39 3.20 16.65 5.56
N ASP A 40 2.95 17.51 6.56
CA ASP A 40 2.80 18.95 6.36
C ASP A 40 4.14 19.60 5.96
N ASP A 41 5.25 19.10 6.53
CA ASP A 41 6.60 19.53 6.16
C ASP A 41 7.04 18.95 4.80
N LEU A 42 6.62 17.72 4.48
CA LEU A 42 6.99 17.00 3.26
C LEU A 42 6.26 17.47 1.99
N GLN A 43 5.19 18.26 2.09
CA GLN A 43 4.52 18.84 0.91
C GLN A 43 5.44 19.74 0.05
N ASN A 44 6.57 20.17 0.61
CA ASN A 44 7.60 20.90 -0.13
C ASN A 44 8.37 20.01 -1.12
N LEU A 45 8.31 18.69 -0.96
CA LEU A 45 8.92 17.72 -1.88
C LEU A 45 7.96 17.42 -3.03
N ALA A 46 8.41 17.71 -4.26
CA ALA A 46 7.58 17.59 -5.46
C ALA A 46 6.90 16.22 -5.62
N GLY A 47 7.59 15.13 -5.29
CA GLY A 47 7.04 13.77 -5.38
C GLY A 47 5.93 13.48 -4.37
N PHE A 48 6.10 13.89 -3.11
CA PHE A 48 5.07 13.70 -2.08
C PHE A 48 3.83 14.56 -2.36
N ARG A 49 4.04 15.79 -2.85
CA ARG A 49 2.94 16.66 -3.27
C ARG A 49 2.09 16.01 -4.35
N GLU A 50 2.70 15.45 -5.39
CA GLU A 50 1.98 14.78 -6.47
C GLU A 50 1.16 13.58 -5.98
N ILE A 51 1.69 12.82 -5.03
CA ILE A 51 1.00 11.67 -4.40
C ILE A 51 -0.21 12.13 -3.60
N VAL A 52 -0.10 13.24 -2.86
CA VAL A 52 -1.22 13.78 -2.07
C VAL A 52 -2.29 14.42 -2.96
N GLU A 53 -1.89 15.16 -4.00
CA GLU A 53 -2.82 15.85 -4.91
C GLU A 53 -3.58 14.88 -5.84
N ASN A 54 -2.92 13.83 -6.33
CA ASN A 54 -3.53 12.86 -7.26
C ASN A 54 -3.97 11.56 -6.58
N GLY A 55 -3.71 11.41 -5.29
CA GLY A 55 -3.99 10.20 -4.52
C GLY A 55 -5.03 10.42 -3.41
N VAL A 56 -5.00 9.52 -2.43
CA VAL A 56 -5.86 9.58 -1.24
C VAL A 56 -4.98 9.61 0.01
N LYS A 57 -5.22 10.60 0.86
CA LYS A 57 -4.57 10.78 2.16
C LYS A 57 -5.59 10.55 3.27
N VAL A 58 -5.17 9.87 4.33
CA VAL A 58 -5.90 9.74 5.60
C VAL A 58 -5.29 10.66 6.66
N ASP A 59 -6.06 11.07 7.66
CA ASP A 59 -5.59 11.99 8.72
C ASP A 59 -4.48 11.36 9.58
N TYR A 60 -4.66 10.10 9.98
CA TYR A 60 -3.65 9.31 10.69
C TYR A 60 -4.00 7.82 10.62
N MET A 61 -3.02 6.97 10.93
CA MET A 61 -3.21 5.54 11.14
C MET A 61 -2.95 5.23 12.62
N THR A 62 -3.81 4.43 13.24
CA THR A 62 -3.61 3.95 14.61
C THR A 62 -2.69 2.72 14.57
N PRO A 63 -1.48 2.77 15.17
CA PRO A 63 -0.60 1.61 15.21
C PRO A 63 -1.08 0.60 16.27
N ASP A 64 -0.70 -0.66 16.05
CA ASP A 64 -0.87 -1.72 17.04
C ASP A 64 0.02 -1.48 18.27
N PHE A 65 -0.46 -1.92 19.44
CA PHE A 65 0.30 -1.86 20.68
C PHE A 65 0.99 -3.20 20.98
N PRO A 66 2.30 -3.21 21.29
CA PRO A 66 3.22 -2.07 21.37
C PRO A 66 3.56 -1.51 19.97
N SER A 67 3.79 -0.19 19.88
CA SER A 67 4.06 0.53 18.62
C SER A 67 5.48 0.27 18.09
N LEU A 68 5.77 -1.00 17.82
CA LEU A 68 7.00 -1.50 17.23
C LEU A 68 6.81 -1.69 15.73
N SER A 69 7.86 -1.47 14.95
CA SER A 69 7.81 -1.51 13.48
C SER A 69 7.34 -2.88 12.97
N TYR A 70 7.91 -3.96 13.49
CA TYR A 70 7.66 -5.29 12.97
C TYR A 70 6.23 -5.83 13.21
N PRO A 71 5.67 -5.78 14.44
CA PRO A 71 4.26 -6.10 14.66
C PRO A 71 3.30 -5.32 13.75
N ASN A 72 3.57 -4.02 13.56
CA ASN A 72 2.77 -3.18 12.67
C ASN A 72 2.89 -3.60 11.21
N TYR A 73 4.09 -3.89 10.70
CA TYR A 73 4.28 -4.37 9.33
C TYR A 73 3.59 -5.72 9.10
N TYR A 74 3.66 -6.63 10.08
CA TYR A 74 2.99 -7.91 9.97
C TYR A 74 1.47 -7.73 9.89
N SER A 75 0.89 -6.98 10.83
CA SER A 75 -0.55 -6.69 10.88
C SER A 75 -1.06 -6.01 9.60
N LEU A 76 -0.28 -5.08 9.01
CA LEU A 76 -0.62 -4.46 7.73
C LEU A 76 -0.62 -5.44 6.55
N MET A 77 0.25 -6.43 6.56
CA MET A 77 0.39 -7.39 5.46
C MET A 77 -0.58 -8.57 5.58
N THR A 78 -0.92 -8.99 6.81
CA THR A 78 -1.77 -10.16 7.07
C THR A 78 -3.20 -9.80 7.48
N GLY A 79 -3.42 -8.61 8.03
CA GLY A 79 -4.68 -8.22 8.69
C GLY A 79 -4.85 -8.83 10.08
N GLU A 80 -3.82 -9.48 10.64
CA GLU A 80 -3.87 -10.17 11.92
C GLU A 80 -3.17 -9.37 13.02
N PHE A 81 -3.87 -9.16 14.15
CA PHE A 81 -3.29 -8.52 15.32
C PHE A 81 -2.34 -9.46 16.06
N LEU A 82 -1.20 -8.93 16.46
CA LEU A 82 -0.15 -9.68 17.15
C LEU A 82 -0.12 -9.30 18.63
N PRO A 83 -0.75 -10.08 19.53
CA PRO A 83 -0.75 -9.77 20.94
C PRO A 83 0.64 -9.99 21.56
N ILE A 84 1.20 -8.90 22.09
CA ILE A 84 2.31 -8.83 23.07
C ILE A 84 3.53 -9.70 22.69
N MET A 85 4.51 -9.09 22.02
CA MET A 85 5.84 -9.69 21.91
C MET A 85 6.50 -9.73 23.29
N THR A 86 6.69 -10.94 23.84
CA THR A 86 7.71 -11.15 24.86
C THR A 86 9.09 -11.19 24.19
N THR A 87 10.17 -10.96 24.95
CA THR A 87 11.54 -10.94 24.42
C THR A 87 11.95 -12.24 23.71
N HIS A 88 11.33 -13.38 24.06
CA HIS A 88 11.56 -14.67 23.40
C HIS A 88 10.88 -14.78 22.04
N ASP A 89 9.74 -14.12 21.87
CA ASP A 89 9.03 -14.07 20.59
C ASP A 89 9.86 -13.32 19.54
N PHE A 90 10.65 -12.31 19.95
CA PHE A 90 11.50 -11.53 19.04
C PHE A 90 12.49 -12.40 18.23
N LEU A 91 13.13 -13.39 18.86
CA LEU A 91 14.09 -14.29 18.20
C LEU A 91 13.40 -15.31 17.27
N ILE A 92 12.24 -15.83 17.68
CA ILE A 92 11.43 -16.75 16.87
C ILE A 92 10.91 -16.00 15.62
N TYR A 93 10.53 -14.73 15.79
CA TYR A 93 10.10 -13.86 14.69
C TYR A 93 11.24 -13.55 13.71
N PHE A 94 12.45 -13.25 14.17
CA PHE A 94 13.60 -13.05 13.27
C PHE A 94 13.83 -14.28 12.36
N CYS A 95 13.66 -15.49 12.91
CA CYS A 95 13.78 -16.73 12.15
C CYS A 95 12.62 -16.94 11.15
N HIS A 96 11.37 -16.66 11.55
CA HIS A 96 10.20 -16.76 10.67
C HIS A 96 10.23 -15.72 9.53
N VAL A 97 10.82 -14.55 9.75
CA VAL A 97 11.01 -13.48 8.75
C VAL A 97 11.94 -13.90 7.62
N PHE A 98 13.10 -14.49 7.95
CA PHE A 98 14.00 -15.01 6.92
C PHE A 98 13.29 -16.03 6.01
N HIS A 99 12.37 -16.81 6.58
CA HIS A 99 11.58 -17.76 5.83
C HIS A 99 10.47 -17.07 5.00
N MET A 100 9.75 -16.08 5.54
CA MET A 100 8.72 -15.30 4.82
C MET A 100 9.30 -14.51 3.63
N GLN A 101 10.48 -13.90 3.79
CA GLN A 101 11.15 -13.17 2.70
C GLN A 101 11.52 -14.08 1.51
N SER A 102 11.74 -15.38 1.76
CA SER A 102 12.00 -16.35 0.70
C SER A 102 10.75 -16.80 -0.09
N SER A 103 9.55 -16.59 0.45
CA SER A 103 8.29 -17.09 -0.16
C SER A 103 7.47 -15.99 -0.87
N LEU A 104 7.54 -14.73 -0.43
CA LEU A 104 6.81 -13.61 -1.04
C LEU A 104 7.60 -12.96 -2.19
N ALA A 105 7.82 -13.70 -3.28
CA ALA A 105 8.45 -13.17 -4.50
C ALA A 105 7.58 -12.14 -5.27
N TYR A 106 6.34 -11.88 -4.83
CA TYR A 106 5.39 -10.98 -5.50
C TYR A 106 5.25 -9.59 -4.87
N PHE A 107 5.75 -9.37 -3.65
CA PHE A 107 5.74 -8.07 -2.98
C PHE A 107 7.18 -7.63 -2.73
N ARG A 108 7.66 -6.69 -3.53
CA ARG A 108 8.98 -6.09 -3.34
C ARG A 108 8.87 -5.01 -2.29
N VAL A 109 8.91 -5.40 -1.02
CA VAL A 109 8.95 -4.48 0.12
C VAL A 109 10.35 -3.90 0.21
N TYR A 110 10.48 -2.59 -0.02
CA TYR A 110 11.73 -1.88 0.21
C TYR A 110 11.76 -1.47 1.69
N PHE A 111 12.59 -2.16 2.48
CA PHE A 111 13.04 -1.63 3.77
C PHE A 111 14.09 -0.57 3.46
N CYS A 112 13.80 0.70 3.76
CA CYS A 112 14.82 1.74 3.87
C CYS A 112 15.30 1.82 5.31
#